data_AF-A0A7J4NPW4-F1
#
_entry.id   AF-A0A7J4NPW4-F1
#
_cell.length_a   1.000
_cell.length_b   1.000
_cell.length_c   1.000
_cell.angle_alpha   90.00
_cell.angle_beta   90.00
_cell.angle_gamma   90.00
#
_symmetry.space_group_name_H-M   'P 1'
#
loop_
_entity.id
_entity.type
_entity.pdbx_description
1 polymer ?
#
loop_
_entity_poly.entity_id
_entity_poly.type
_entity_poly.pdbx_seq_one_letter_code
_entity_poly.pdbx_strand_id
1 'polypeptide(L)'
;MAEDVSTVGEIIGILLIPIFIILLTLGPYFLSAIVGSFHQNGLRKRLEIRKQVTLSSFPMDPIHSLSRPANVNHSIQSSGLVMANVSISPSWWQMFVVSIHSLFGGNISTLDSVIRWGR
;
A
#
# COMPACT_ATOMS: atom_id res chain seq x y z
N MET A 1 37.14 20.15 35.42
CA MET A 1 36.70 20.71 34.12
C MET A 1 37.18 19.87 32.92
N ALA A 2 38.42 19.35 32.87
CA ALA A 2 38.82 18.40 31.82
C ALA A 2 38.21 16.98 32.02
N GLU A 3 38.07 16.54 33.27
CA GLU A 3 37.53 15.20 33.58
C GLU A 3 36.02 15.08 33.32
N ASP A 4 35.25 16.16 33.53
CA ASP A 4 33.82 16.20 33.22
C ASP A 4 33.55 16.05 31.72
N VAL A 5 34.40 16.62 30.86
CA VAL A 5 34.26 16.54 29.40
C VAL A 5 34.51 15.11 28.89
N SER A 6 35.46 14.39 29.51
CA SER A 6 35.73 12.98 29.18
C SER A 6 34.56 12.06 29.54
N THR A 7 33.97 12.25 30.72
CA THR A 7 32.85 11.45 31.22
C THR A 7 31.58 11.68 30.39
N VAL A 8 31.31 12.93 30.01
CA VAL A 8 30.19 13.29 29.13
C VAL A 8 30.36 12.67 27.73
N GLY A 9 31.59 12.67 27.20
CA GLY A 9 31.91 12.04 25.92
C GLY A 9 31.64 10.53 25.90
N GLU A 10 32.01 9.82 26.97
CA GLU A 10 31.76 8.39 27.11
C GLU A 10 30.26 8.07 27.20
N ILE A 11 29.50 8.84 27.97
CA ILE A 11 28.04 8.68 28.08
C ILE A 11 27.35 8.89 26.74
N ILE A 12 27.76 9.91 25.97
CA ILE A 12 27.25 10.15 24.62
C ILE A 12 27.59 8.99 23.68
N GLY A 13 28.82 8.48 23.74
CA GLY A 13 29.24 7.32 22.96
C GLY A 13 28.40 6.08 23.25
N ILE A 14 28.14 5.81 24.53
CA ILE A 14 27.31 4.67 24.97
C ILE A 14 25.85 4.85 24.52
N LEU A 15 25.31 6.06 24.53
CA LEU A 15 23.94 6.35 24.08
C LEU A 15 23.79 6.32 22.56
N LEU A 16 24.84 6.64 21.79
CA LEU A 16 24.78 6.64 20.33
C LEU A 16 24.63 5.23 19.74
N ILE A 17 25.25 4.22 20.37
CA ILE A 17 25.18 2.82 19.93
C ILE A 17 23.74 2.28 19.88
N PRO A 18 22.93 2.33 20.96
CA PRO A 18 21.56 1.84 20.91
C PRO A 18 20.68 2.68 19.98
N ILE A 19 20.89 3.99 19.91
CA ILE A 19 20.17 4.87 18.97
C ILE A 19 20.45 4.44 17.53
N PHE A 20 21.71 4.15 17.20
CA PHE A 20 22.10 3.69 15.87
C PHE A 20 21.47 2.34 15.52
N ILE A 21 21.44 1.39 16.48
CA ILE A 21 20.81 0.08 16.30
C ILE A 21 19.29 0.23 16.07
N ILE A 22 18.62 1.07 16.87
CA ILE A 22 17.18 1.33 16.73
C ILE A 22 16.91 1.98 15.36
N LEU A 23 17.72 2.95 14.95
CA LEU A 23 17.57 3.62 13.67
C LEU A 23 17.80 2.66 12.50
N LEU A 24 18.78 1.76 12.58
CA LEU A 24 19.01 0.77 11.53
C LEU A 24 17.85 -0.24 11.43
N THR A 25 17.24 -0.59 12.56
CA THR A 25 16.18 -1.60 12.62
C THR A 25 14.82 -1.02 12.24
N LEU A 26 14.45 0.14 12.78
CA LEU A 26 13.14 0.77 12.56
C LEU A 26 13.15 1.83 11.45
N GLY A 27 14.31 2.41 11.15
CA GLY A 27 14.46 3.44 10.12
C GLY A 27 13.92 3.03 8.75
N PRO A 28 14.20 1.82 8.24
CA PRO A 28 13.64 1.37 6.96
C PRO A 28 12.10 1.35 6.95
N TYR A 29 11.45 1.03 8.07
CA TYR A 29 10.00 1.04 8.18
C TYR A 29 9.44 2.46 8.12
N PHE A 30 10.07 3.41 8.82
CA PHE A 30 9.65 4.82 8.77
C PHE A 30 9.91 5.45 7.41
N LEU A 31 11.04 5.16 6.77
CA LEU A 31 11.31 5.57 5.40
C LEU A 31 10.27 4.99 4.43
N SER A 32 9.93 3.70 4.58
CA SER A 32 8.85 3.07 3.83
C SER A 32 7.49 3.71 4.09
N ALA A 33 7.23 4.21 5.31
CA ALA A 33 5.98 4.87 5.65
C ALA A 33 5.81 6.16 4.85
N ILE A 34 6.87 6.95 4.71
CA ILE A 34 6.83 8.24 4.01
C ILE A 34 6.88 8.03 2.50
N VAL A 35 7.96 7.40 2.01
CA VAL A 35 8.23 7.25 0.58
C VAL A 35 7.24 6.27 -0.05
N GLY A 36 7.00 5.14 0.61
CA GLY A 36 6.08 4.11 0.12
C GLY A 36 4.64 4.62 0.03
N SER A 37 4.15 5.34 1.06
CA SER A 37 2.80 5.92 1.01
C SER A 37 2.67 6.98 -0.07
N PHE A 38 3.68 7.86 -0.23
CA PHE A 38 3.65 8.87 -1.29
C PHE A 38 3.61 8.22 -2.68
N HIS A 39 4.47 7.23 -2.93
CA HIS A 39 4.54 6.52 -4.21
C HIS A 39 3.22 5.78 -4.51
N GLN A 40 2.72 4.99 -3.55
CA GLN A 40 1.47 4.24 -3.72
C GLN A 40 0.27 5.17 -3.95
N ASN A 41 0.20 6.31 -3.25
CA ASN A 41 -0.87 7.30 -3.46
C ASN A 41 -0.84 7.89 -4.87
N GLY A 42 0.35 8.13 -5.43
CA GLY A 42 0.52 8.57 -6.81
C GLY A 42 0.00 7.54 -7.83
N LEU A 43 0.33 6.26 -7.63
CA LEU A 43 -0.15 5.18 -8.49
C LEU A 43 -1.67 5.03 -8.44
N ARG A 44 -2.26 5.09 -7.24
CA ARG A 44 -3.71 5.03 -7.04
C ARG A 44 -4.43 6.15 -7.77
N LYS A 45 -3.96 7.40 -7.66
CA LYS A 45 -4.54 8.54 -8.37
C LYS A 45 -4.51 8.34 -9.89
N ARG A 46 -3.38 7.86 -10.43
CA ARG A 46 -3.24 7.59 -11.87
C ARG A 46 -4.21 6.50 -12.34
N LEU A 47 -4.41 5.46 -11.54
CA LEU A 47 -5.34 4.37 -11.86
C LEU A 47 -6.79 4.83 -11.81
N GLU A 48 -7.18 5.64 -10.82
CA GLU A 48 -8.51 6.23 -10.76
C GLU A 48 -8.81 7.13 -11.96
N ILE A 49 -7.83 7.94 -12.40
CA ILE A 49 -7.98 8.76 -13.61
C ILE A 49 -8.20 7.87 -14.84
N ARG A 50 -7.39 6.81 -15.01
CA ARG A 50 -7.55 5.87 -16.13
C ARG A 50 -8.90 5.15 -16.10
N LYS A 51 -9.33 4.74 -14.91
CA LYS A 51 -10.65 4.14 -14.69
C LYS A 51 -11.76 5.10 -15.11
N GLN A 52 -11.71 6.35 -14.69
CA GLN A 52 -12.70 7.37 -15.06
C GLN A 52 -12.74 7.64 -16.56
N VAL A 53 -11.58 7.77 -17.22
CA VAL A 53 -11.48 7.96 -18.68
C VAL A 53 -12.04 6.75 -19.45
N THR A 54 -11.76 5.54 -18.96
CA THR A 54 -12.30 4.31 -19.57
C THR A 54 -13.81 4.25 -19.40
N LEU A 55 -14.30 4.46 -18.17
CA LEU A 55 -15.73 4.45 -17.87
C LEU A 55 -16.50 5.57 -18.57
N SER A 56 -15.91 6.73 -18.84
CA SER A 56 -16.58 7.78 -19.63
C SER A 56 -16.83 7.39 -21.09
N SER A 57 -16.13 6.37 -21.60
CA SER A 57 -16.33 5.85 -22.95
C SER A 57 -17.45 4.82 -23.05
N PHE A 58 -17.96 4.33 -21.90
CA PHE A 58 -19.01 3.31 -21.85
C PHE A 58 -20.25 3.83 -21.11
N PRO A 59 -21.48 3.59 -21.59
CA PRO A 59 -22.70 4.00 -20.91
C PRO A 59 -22.95 3.30 -19.57
N MET A 60 -22.32 2.14 -19.37
CA MET A 60 -22.46 1.26 -18.20
C MET A 60 -21.09 0.65 -17.91
N ASP A 61 -20.86 0.19 -16.68
CA ASP A 61 -19.69 -0.61 -16.33
C ASP A 61 -19.60 -1.85 -17.25
N PRO A 62 -18.55 -1.98 -18.08
CA PRO A 62 -18.40 -3.11 -18.99
C PRO A 62 -18.15 -4.43 -18.24
N ILE A 63 -17.65 -4.38 -16.99
CA ILE A 63 -17.38 -5.58 -16.20
C ILE A 63 -18.57 -5.86 -15.28
N HIS A 64 -19.33 -6.91 -15.59
CA HIS A 64 -20.48 -7.34 -14.81
C HIS A 64 -20.54 -8.87 -14.70
N SER A 65 -21.12 -9.38 -13.61
CA SER A 65 -21.31 -10.81 -13.38
C SER A 65 -22.62 -11.37 -13.95
N LEU A 66 -23.47 -10.51 -14.51
CA LEU A 66 -24.77 -10.91 -15.05
C LEU A 66 -24.60 -11.61 -16.39
N SER A 67 -25.18 -12.80 -16.52
CA SER A 67 -25.18 -13.54 -17.79
C SER A 67 -25.98 -12.82 -18.90
N ARG A 68 -26.89 -11.93 -18.52
CA ARG A 68 -27.68 -11.06 -19.41
C ARG A 68 -27.74 -9.64 -18.84
N PRO A 69 -26.88 -8.72 -19.29
CA PRO A 69 -26.96 -7.32 -18.86
C PRO A 69 -28.30 -6.68 -19.28
N ALA A 70 -28.95 -5.99 -18.34
CA ALA A 70 -30.34 -5.52 -18.46
C ALA A 70 -30.60 -4.44 -19.54
N ASN A 71 -29.58 -4.01 -20.29
CA ASN A 71 -29.70 -2.92 -21.28
C ASN A 71 -29.00 -3.21 -22.61
N VAL A 72 -28.74 -4.49 -22.90
CA VAL A 72 -28.15 -4.92 -24.18
C VAL A 72 -29.27 -5.34 -25.13
N ASN A 73 -29.84 -4.36 -25.83
CA ASN A 73 -30.81 -4.56 -26.91
C ASN A 73 -30.16 -5.00 -28.24
N HIS A 74 -28.87 -5.32 -28.23
CA HIS A 74 -28.10 -5.74 -29.39
C HIS A 74 -27.61 -7.19 -29.24
N SER A 75 -27.57 -7.95 -30.33
CA SER A 75 -27.02 -9.31 -30.32
C SER A 75 -25.53 -9.29 -29.97
N ILE A 76 -25.10 -10.20 -29.11
CA ILE A 76 -23.69 -10.37 -28.73
C ILE A 76 -22.93 -10.79 -30.00
N GLN A 77 -22.07 -9.91 -30.51
CA GLN A 77 -21.36 -10.14 -31.78
C GLN A 77 -20.16 -11.10 -31.64
N SER A 78 -19.56 -11.20 -30.46
CA SER A 78 -18.44 -12.09 -30.18
C SER A 78 -18.31 -12.34 -28.67
N SER A 79 -17.90 -13.55 -28.29
CA SER A 79 -17.53 -13.89 -26.93
C SER A 79 -16.12 -14.47 -26.91
N GLY A 80 -15.34 -14.09 -25.91
CA GLY A 80 -13.97 -14.55 -25.72
C GLY A 80 -13.58 -14.51 -24.25
N LEU A 81 -12.72 -15.43 -23.85
CA LEU A 81 -12.18 -15.44 -22.49
C LEU A 81 -11.07 -14.39 -22.39
N VAL A 82 -11.22 -13.45 -21.47
CA VAL A 82 -10.19 -12.46 -21.13
C VAL A 82 -9.79 -12.68 -19.68
N MET A 83 -8.49 -12.82 -19.42
CA MET A 83 -7.93 -12.96 -18.08
C MET A 83 -6.97 -11.80 -17.81
N ALA A 84 -7.12 -11.16 -16.66
CA ALA A 84 -6.19 -10.16 -16.16
C ALA A 84 -5.68 -10.60 -14.79
N ASN A 85 -4.36 -10.52 -14.59
CA ASN A 85 -3.70 -10.84 -13.33
C ASN A 85 -2.91 -9.62 -12.85
N VAL A 86 -2.92 -9.37 -11.55
CA VAL A 86 -2.15 -8.28 -10.93
C VAL A 86 -1.42 -8.80 -9.70
N SER A 87 -0.14 -8.43 -9.58
CA SER A 87 0.68 -8.73 -8.41
C SER A 87 0.94 -7.42 -7.66
N ILE A 88 0.44 -7.33 -6.42
CA ILE A 88 0.59 -6.16 -5.57
C ILE A 88 1.15 -6.63 -4.23
N SER A 89 2.19 -5.96 -3.76
CA SER A 89 2.78 -6.24 -2.45
C SER A 89 2.55 -5.06 -1.50
N PRO A 90 2.19 -5.33 -0.23
CA PRO A 90 2.10 -4.29 0.78
C PRO A 90 3.49 -3.71 1.08
N SER A 91 3.52 -2.44 1.51
CA SER A 91 4.76 -1.81 1.97
C SER A 91 5.21 -2.37 3.32
N TRP A 92 6.50 -2.21 3.65
CA TRP A 92 7.02 -2.68 4.93
C TRP A 92 6.34 -2.00 6.12
N TRP A 93 6.03 -0.70 5.99
CA TRP A 93 5.23 0.01 6.98
C TRP A 93 3.83 -0.60 7.15
N GLN A 94 3.14 -0.91 6.05
CA GLN A 94 1.83 -1.56 6.12
C GLN A 94 1.93 -2.92 6.81
N MET A 95 2.92 -3.73 6.48
CA MET A 95 3.17 -5.02 7.14
C MET A 95 3.48 -4.87 8.63
N PHE A 96 4.20 -3.81 9.02
CA PHE A 96 4.46 -3.51 10.42
C PHE A 96 3.17 -3.15 11.19
N VAL A 97 2.33 -2.28 10.62
CA VAL A 97 1.02 -1.93 11.21
C VAL A 97 0.11 -3.15 11.31
N VAL A 98 0.08 -3.99 10.28
CA VAL A 98 -0.63 -5.28 10.27
C VAL A 98 -0.15 -6.17 11.42
N SER A 99 1.17 -6.26 11.62
CA SER A 99 1.75 -7.07 12.69
C SER A 99 1.29 -6.60 14.07
N ILE A 100 1.25 -5.29 14.31
CA ILE A 100 0.72 -4.72 15.56
C ILE A 100 -0.78 -5.01 15.70
N HIS A 101 -1.57 -4.75 14.64
CA HIS A 101 -3.02 -4.93 14.68
C HIS A 101 -3.43 -6.41 14.83
N SER A 102 -2.61 -7.34 14.33
CA SER A 102 -2.84 -8.77 14.46
C SER A 102 -2.86 -9.24 15.92
N LEU A 103 -2.20 -8.52 16.82
CA LEU A 103 -2.17 -8.84 18.26
C LEU A 103 -3.50 -8.53 18.95
N PHE A 104 -4.25 -7.55 18.45
CA PHE A 104 -5.51 -7.09 19.04
C PHE A 104 -6.76 -7.67 18.34
N GLY A 105 -6.57 -8.32 17.19
CA GLY A 105 -7.65 -8.89 16.38
C GLY A 105 -8.47 -7.85 15.59
N GLY A 106 -9.55 -8.30 14.95
CA GLY A 106 -10.44 -7.44 14.15
C GLY A 106 -10.11 -7.41 12.65
N ASN A 107 -10.86 -6.60 11.88
CA ASN A 107 -10.64 -6.43 10.44
C ASN A 107 -9.41 -5.55 10.18
N ILE A 108 -8.49 -6.05 9.35
CA ILE A 108 -7.27 -5.35 8.98
C ILE A 108 -7.51 -4.52 7.71
N SER A 109 -8.06 -3.32 7.90
CA SER A 109 -8.44 -2.42 6.81
C SER A 109 -7.29 -2.05 5.84
N THR A 110 -6.04 -2.14 6.31
CA THR A 110 -4.84 -1.85 5.51
C THR A 110 -4.61 -2.89 4.42
N LEU A 111 -4.73 -4.18 4.74
CA LEU A 111 -4.62 -5.27 3.76
C LEU A 111 -5.82 -5.30 2.82
N ASP A 112 -7.03 -5.09 3.35
CA ASP A 112 -8.24 -5.00 2.54
C ASP A 112 -8.14 -3.90 1.49
N SER A 113 -7.51 -2.77 1.83
CA SER A 113 -7.26 -1.70 0.86
C SER A 113 -6.28 -2.09 -0.25
N VAL A 114 -5.28 -2.94 0.04
CA VAL A 114 -4.31 -3.42 -0.97
C VAL A 114 -4.99 -4.43 -1.90
N ILE A 115 -5.79 -5.35 -1.36
CA ILE A 115 -6.55 -6.33 -2.17
C ILE A 115 -7.58 -5.63 -3.05
N ARG A 116 -8.31 -4.66 -2.50
CA ARG A 116 -9.28 -3.87 -3.28
C ARG A 116 -8.63 -3.12 -4.43
N TRP A 117 -7.35 -2.78 -4.34
CA TRP A 117 -6.64 -2.14 -5.44
C TRP A 117 -6.32 -3.12 -6.58
N GLY A 118 -6.14 -4.39 -6.27
CA GLY A 118 -5.95 -5.43 -7.30
C GLY A 118 -7.24 -5.88 -7.99
N ARG A 119 -8.40 -5.48 -7.47
CA ARG A 119 -9.72 -5.79 -8.02
C ARG A 119 -10.23 -4.64 -8.87
#